data_AF-A0A2D4KM45-F1
#
_entry.id   AF-A0A2D4KM45-F1
#
_cell.length_a   1.000
_cell.length_b   1.000
_cell.length_c   1.000
_cell.angle_alpha   90.00
_cell.angle_beta   90.00
_cell.angle_gamma   90.00
#
_symmetry.space_group_name_H-M   'P 1'
#
loop_
_entity.id
_entity.type
_entity.pdbx_description
1 polymer ?
#
loop_
_entity_poly.entity_id
_entity_poly.type
_entity_poly.pdbx_seq_one_letter_code
_entity_poly.pdbx_strand_id
1 'polypeptide(L)'
;MVEEDKKFMIPELRKKSRWEYLAKREKDKIEDLEAEIADEEYLFSEQELTALEQQELEYKRKVRDLAKQYKQAGEQEKMEKHNRYYMPEESRSKKIPDRYEEPQAEDHMAPRDEQRRWEEDHIGAAALRFGARDANQRHPRKNYEYVLEDDEMIQFVNAVQMR
;
A
#
# COMPACT_ATOMS: atom_id res chain seq x y z
N MET A 1 -6.40 26.25 -20.22
CA MET A 1 -5.75 25.68 -19.01
C MET A 1 -6.73 25.46 -17.87
N VAL A 2 -7.05 26.42 -16.99
CA VAL A 2 -7.83 26.14 -15.76
C VAL A 2 -9.24 25.54 -16.01
N GLU A 3 -9.95 25.97 -17.06
CA GLU A 3 -11.26 25.41 -17.41
C GLU A 3 -11.19 24.02 -18.06
N GLU A 4 -10.14 23.74 -18.83
CA GLU A 4 -9.93 22.44 -19.48
C GLU A 4 -9.53 21.38 -18.45
N ASP A 5 -8.69 21.76 -17.48
CA ASP A 5 -8.31 20.89 -16.36
C ASP A 5 -9.54 20.55 -15.51
N LYS A 6 -10.41 21.53 -15.20
CA LYS A 6 -11.67 21.27 -14.50
C LYS A 6 -12.57 20.30 -15.27
N LYS A 7 -12.62 20.39 -16.60
CA LYS A 7 -13.45 19.53 -17.45
C LYS A 7 -13.03 18.06 -17.38
N PHE A 8 -11.73 17.77 -17.21
CA PHE A 8 -11.22 16.41 -17.00
C PHE A 8 -11.25 15.97 -15.52
N MET A 9 -10.98 16.87 -14.59
CA MET A 9 -10.89 16.55 -13.16
C MET A 9 -12.26 16.25 -12.54
N ILE A 10 -13.31 16.99 -12.91
CA ILE A 10 -14.65 16.81 -12.33
C ILE A 10 -15.21 15.39 -12.55
N PRO A 11 -15.16 14.80 -13.76
CA PRO A 11 -15.57 13.41 -13.97
C PRO A 11 -14.83 12.40 -13.10
N GLU A 12 -13.51 12.53 -12.97
CA GLU A 12 -12.69 11.63 -12.14
C GLU A 12 -13.04 11.78 -10.65
N LEU A 13 -13.26 13.00 -10.16
CA LEU A 13 -13.73 13.25 -8.80
C LEU A 13 -15.11 12.65 -8.54
N ARG A 14 -16.03 12.71 -9.51
CA ARG A 14 -17.34 12.04 -9.40
C ARG A 14 -17.21 10.53 -9.31
N LYS A 15 -16.32 9.92 -10.08
CA LYS A 15 -16.06 8.47 -10.01
C LYS A 15 -15.57 8.07 -8.62
N LYS A 16 -14.55 8.77 -8.11
CA LYS A 16 -14.01 8.55 -6.76
C LYS A 16 -15.07 8.71 -5.68
N SER A 17 -15.83 9.81 -5.72
CA SER A 17 -16.93 10.06 -4.79
C SER A 17 -17.99 8.96 -4.84
N ARG A 18 -18.34 8.46 -6.04
CA ARG A 18 -19.30 7.37 -6.19
C ARG A 18 -18.77 6.06 -5.60
N TRP A 19 -17.49 5.74 -5.78
CA TRP A 19 -16.89 4.56 -5.17
C TRP A 19 -16.92 4.63 -3.65
N GLU A 20 -16.54 5.77 -3.08
CA GLU A 20 -16.61 6.00 -1.64
C GLU A 20 -18.04 5.91 -1.10
N TYR A 21 -19.00 6.47 -1.83
CA TYR A 21 -20.41 6.40 -1.46
C TYR A 21 -20.93 4.96 -1.48
N LEU A 22 -20.59 4.18 -2.50
CA LEU A 22 -21.03 2.79 -2.59
C LEU A 22 -20.47 1.94 -1.45
N ALA A 23 -19.19 2.13 -1.10
CA ALA A 23 -18.57 1.44 0.02
C ALA A 23 -19.23 1.80 1.37
N LYS A 24 -19.57 3.08 1.59
CA LYS A 24 -20.32 3.52 2.78
C LYS A 24 -21.73 2.94 2.78
N ARG A 25 -22.45 3.04 1.66
CA ARG A 25 -23.82 2.57 1.51
C ARG A 25 -23.95 1.06 1.71
N GLU A 26 -22.98 0.28 1.24
CA GLU A 26 -22.92 -1.16 1.48
C GLU A 26 -22.87 -1.45 2.98
N LYS A 27 -21.97 -0.76 3.71
CA LYS A 27 -21.85 -0.89 5.16
C LYS A 27 -23.16 -0.50 5.86
N ASP A 28 -23.69 0.68 5.56
CA ASP A 28 -24.92 1.20 6.17
C ASP A 28 -26.10 0.23 5.94
N LYS A 29 -26.21 -0.36 4.73
CA LYS A 29 -27.30 -1.29 4.42
C LYS A 29 -27.20 -2.63 5.15
N ILE A 30 -25.99 -3.11 5.42
CA ILE A 30 -25.78 -4.32 6.21
C ILE A 30 -26.13 -4.04 7.68
N GLU A 31 -25.70 -2.90 8.21
CA GLU A 31 -26.03 -2.46 9.58
C GLU A 31 -27.54 -2.25 9.77
N ASP A 32 -28.20 -1.59 8.81
CA ASP A 32 -29.66 -1.43 8.80
C ASP A 32 -30.37 -2.80 8.84
N LEU A 33 -29.94 -3.76 8.02
CA LEU A 33 -30.54 -5.10 7.95
C LEU A 33 -30.32 -5.88 9.25
N GLU A 34 -29.16 -5.70 9.90
CA GLU A 34 -28.88 -6.30 11.21
C GLU A 34 -29.78 -5.72 12.30
N ALA A 35 -29.97 -4.40 12.31
CA ALA A 35 -30.85 -3.72 13.24
C ALA A 35 -32.31 -4.14 13.03
N GLU A 36 -32.77 -4.22 11.77
CA GLU A 36 -34.13 -4.68 11.43
C GLU A 36 -34.39 -6.10 11.97
N ILE A 37 -33.45 -7.04 11.75
CA ILE A 37 -33.57 -8.40 12.28
C ILE A 37 -33.58 -8.40 13.81
N ALA A 38 -32.71 -7.62 14.45
CA ALA A 38 -32.63 -7.55 15.91
C ALA A 38 -33.91 -6.97 16.53
N ASP A 39 -34.47 -5.93 15.91
CA ASP A 39 -35.73 -5.32 16.34
C ASP A 39 -36.90 -6.29 16.17
N GLU A 40 -36.98 -7.03 15.06
CA GLU A 40 -38.01 -8.06 14.89
C GLU A 40 -37.89 -9.17 15.94
N GLU A 41 -36.69 -9.67 16.18
CA GLU A 41 -36.43 -10.70 17.19
C GLU A 41 -36.77 -10.23 18.61
N TYR A 42 -36.50 -8.95 18.91
CA TYR A 42 -36.79 -8.37 20.23
C TYR A 42 -38.27 -8.03 20.41
N LEU A 43 -38.91 -7.41 19.41
CA LEU A 43 -40.28 -6.93 19.50
C LEU A 43 -41.30 -8.08 19.47
N PHE A 44 -41.00 -9.15 18.74
CA PHE A 44 -41.92 -10.28 18.52
C PHE A 44 -41.48 -11.57 19.23
N SER A 45 -40.56 -11.51 20.20
CA SER A 45 -40.04 -12.70 20.89
C SER A 45 -41.11 -13.53 21.60
N GLU A 46 -42.18 -12.89 22.06
CA GLU A 46 -43.27 -13.53 22.82
C GLU A 46 -44.46 -13.94 21.94
N GLN A 47 -44.44 -13.61 20.65
CA GLN A 47 -45.57 -13.78 19.75
C GLN A 47 -45.36 -14.94 18.78
N GLU A 48 -46.40 -15.72 18.52
CA GLU A 48 -46.34 -16.79 17.51
C GLU A 48 -46.36 -16.19 16.10
N LEU A 49 -45.19 -16.19 15.44
CA LEU A 49 -45.06 -15.76 14.06
C LEU A 49 -45.80 -16.71 13.10
N THR A 50 -46.46 -16.16 12.10
CA THR A 50 -47.03 -16.93 11.01
C THR A 50 -45.94 -17.57 10.14
N ALA A 51 -46.29 -18.63 9.40
CA ALA A 51 -45.32 -19.30 8.53
C ALA A 51 -44.70 -18.38 7.46
N LEU A 52 -45.44 -17.35 7.01
CA LEU A 52 -44.92 -16.36 6.06
C LEU A 52 -43.88 -15.45 6.71
N GLU A 53 -44.17 -14.93 7.91
CA GLU A 53 -43.26 -14.05 8.65
C GLU A 53 -41.96 -14.79 9.04
N GLN A 54 -42.07 -16.06 9.43
CA GLN A 54 -40.89 -16.90 9.69
C GLN A 54 -40.00 -17.05 8.45
N GLN A 55 -40.58 -17.32 7.29
CA GLN A 55 -39.83 -17.42 6.03
C GLN A 55 -39.18 -16.08 5.64
N GLU A 56 -39.86 -14.97 5.88
CA GLU A 56 -39.32 -13.63 5.62
C GLU A 56 -38.11 -13.34 6.53
N LEU A 57 -38.23 -13.62 7.83
CA LEU A 57 -37.16 -13.42 8.80
C LEU A 57 -35.95 -14.33 8.50
N GLU A 58 -36.19 -15.59 8.12
CA GLU A 58 -35.15 -16.49 7.63
C GLU A 58 -34.47 -15.98 6.36
N TYR A 59 -35.24 -15.42 5.43
CA TYR A 59 -34.70 -14.82 4.21
C TYR A 59 -33.80 -13.63 4.53
N LYS A 60 -34.24 -12.72 5.41
CA LYS A 60 -33.43 -11.57 5.86
C LYS A 60 -32.11 -12.03 6.50
N ARG A 61 -32.18 -13.02 7.40
CA ARG A 61 -30.98 -13.63 8.02
C ARG A 61 -30.03 -14.21 6.97
N LYS A 62 -30.55 -14.96 6.00
CA LYS A 62 -29.74 -15.55 4.92
C LYS A 62 -29.08 -14.49 4.04
N VAL A 63 -29.80 -13.42 3.70
CA VAL A 63 -29.25 -12.30 2.91
C VAL A 63 -28.12 -11.60 3.67
N ARG A 64 -28.32 -11.30 4.95
CA ARG A 64 -27.27 -10.73 5.83
C ARG A 64 -26.03 -11.62 5.85
N ASP A 65 -26.21 -12.92 6.05
CA ASP A 65 -25.08 -13.86 6.18
C ASP A 65 -24.30 -13.98 4.87
N LEU A 66 -25.01 -14.06 3.73
CA LEU A 66 -24.38 -14.06 2.41
C LEU A 66 -23.61 -12.76 2.14
N ALA A 67 -24.16 -11.60 2.52
CA ALA A 67 -23.49 -10.32 2.37
C ALA A 67 -22.20 -10.25 3.22
N LYS A 68 -22.26 -10.72 4.47
CA LYS A 68 -21.08 -10.82 5.35
C LYS A 68 -20.01 -11.76 4.80
N GLN A 69 -20.41 -12.95 4.34
CA GLN A 69 -19.50 -13.93 3.74
C GLN A 69 -18.83 -13.38 2.48
N TYR A 70 -19.58 -12.68 1.63
CA TYR A 70 -19.02 -12.04 0.43
C TYR A 70 -17.93 -11.03 0.79
N LYS A 71 -18.16 -10.19 1.80
CA LYS A 71 -17.17 -9.22 2.27
C LYS A 71 -15.91 -9.90 2.82
N GLN A 72 -16.09 -10.93 3.65
CA GLN A 72 -14.98 -11.72 4.19
C GLN A 72 -14.17 -12.41 3.08
N ALA A 73 -14.84 -13.00 2.09
CA ALA A 73 -14.18 -13.61 0.94
C ALA A 73 -13.36 -12.59 0.12
N GLY A 74 -13.89 -11.38 -0.08
CA GLY A 74 -13.14 -10.31 -0.75
C GLY A 74 -11.92 -9.81 0.05
N GLU A 75 -11.98 -9.84 1.38
CA GLU A 75 -10.82 -9.55 2.23
C GLU A 75 -9.78 -10.68 2.16
N GLN A 76 -10.20 -11.94 2.20
CA GLN A 76 -9.33 -13.10 2.00
C GLN A 76 -8.64 -13.06 0.63
N GLU A 77 -9.37 -12.76 -0.44
CA GLU A 77 -8.79 -12.64 -1.78
C GLU A 77 -7.68 -11.58 -1.84
N LYS A 78 -7.87 -10.43 -1.18
CA LYS A 78 -6.86 -9.37 -1.08
C LYS A 78 -5.61 -9.85 -0.34
N MET A 79 -5.78 -10.57 0.76
CA MET A 79 -4.67 -11.17 1.52
C MET A 79 -3.92 -12.20 0.68
N GLU A 80 -4.64 -13.09 -0.01
CA GLU A 80 -4.03 -14.09 -0.89
C GLU A 80 -3.36 -13.48 -2.11
N LYS A 81 -3.85 -12.34 -2.61
CA LYS A 81 -3.24 -11.62 -3.73
C LYS A 81 -1.84 -11.12 -3.36
N HIS A 82 -1.65 -10.70 -2.10
CA HIS A 82 -0.34 -10.30 -1.60
C HIS A 82 0.64 -11.48 -1.54
N ASN A 83 0.15 -12.67 -1.21
CA ASN A 83 0.98 -13.87 -1.11
C ASN A 83 1.27 -14.53 -2.47
N ARG A 84 0.58 -14.11 -3.53
CA ARG A 84 0.84 -14.58 -4.89
C ARG A 84 2.03 -13.86 -5.50
N TYR A 85 2.86 -14.59 -6.25
CA TYR A 85 3.98 -14.01 -6.98
C TYR A 85 3.48 -12.92 -7.95
N TYR A 86 3.85 -11.67 -7.68
CA TYR A 86 3.58 -10.52 -8.54
C TYR A 86 4.86 -10.20 -9.32
N MET A 87 4.82 -10.33 -10.65
CA MET A 87 5.95 -9.96 -11.51
C MET A 87 6.15 -8.44 -11.44
N PRO A 88 7.31 -7.95 -10.97
CA PRO A 88 7.54 -6.52 -10.85
C PRO A 88 7.46 -5.83 -12.21
N GLU A 89 6.72 -4.73 -12.29
CA GLU A 89 6.72 -3.88 -13.49
C GLU A 89 8.00 -3.02 -13.51
N GLU A 90 8.75 -3.10 -14.62
CA GLU A 90 9.95 -2.28 -14.81
C GLU A 90 9.57 -0.83 -15.14
N SER A 91 9.36 -0.03 -14.09
CA SER A 91 9.17 1.41 -14.21
C SER A 91 10.48 2.16 -13.92
N ARG A 92 10.73 3.27 -14.65
CA ARG A 92 11.94 4.12 -14.48
C ARG A 92 12.09 4.68 -13.06
N SER A 93 10.99 4.77 -12.31
CA SER A 93 10.98 5.11 -10.89
C SER A 93 10.81 3.83 -10.09
N LYS A 94 11.88 3.31 -9.48
CA LYS A 94 11.74 2.29 -8.44
C LYS A 94 10.90 2.90 -7.31
N LYS A 95 9.62 2.52 -7.21
CA LYS A 95 8.78 2.92 -6.09
C LYS A 95 9.21 2.09 -4.89
N ILE A 96 9.81 2.75 -3.91
CA ILE A 96 10.06 2.15 -2.60
C ILE A 96 8.68 1.77 -2.04
N PRO A 97 8.48 0.54 -1.56
CA PRO A 97 7.21 0.14 -0.95
C PRO A 97 6.80 1.13 0.16
N ASP A 98 5.54 1.56 0.14
CA ASP A 98 5.00 2.58 1.06
C ASP A 98 4.93 2.08 2.52
N ARG A 99 5.06 0.76 2.72
CA ARG A 99 5.04 0.11 4.03
C ARG A 99 6.39 -0.55 4.29
N TYR A 100 7.03 -0.15 5.38
CA TYR A 100 8.19 -0.84 5.94
C TYR A 100 7.79 -2.25 6.36
N GLU A 101 8.35 -3.26 5.71
CA GLU A 101 8.28 -4.64 6.19
C GLU A 101 9.41 -4.83 7.19
N GLU A 102 9.03 -5.14 8.42
CA GLU A 102 9.98 -5.37 9.50
C GLU A 102 10.82 -6.61 9.15
N PRO A 103 12.15 -6.49 9.03
CA PRO A 103 13.01 -7.63 8.74
C PRO A 103 12.87 -8.66 9.85
N GLN A 104 12.92 -9.95 9.50
CA GLN A 104 12.94 -11.01 10.50
C GLN A 104 14.07 -10.77 11.51
N ALA A 105 13.77 -11.05 12.79
CA ALA A 105 14.47 -10.62 13.99
C ALA A 105 16.00 -10.90 14.07
N GLU A 106 16.60 -11.60 13.11
CA GLU A 106 18.00 -12.03 13.14
C GLU A 106 19.00 -10.92 12.81
N ASP A 107 18.59 -9.84 12.13
CA ASP A 107 19.48 -8.75 11.70
C ASP A 107 19.51 -7.52 12.65
N HIS A 108 18.79 -7.54 13.77
CA HIS A 108 18.58 -6.37 14.64
C HIS A 108 19.55 -6.30 15.82
N MET A 109 20.86 -6.17 15.58
CA MET A 109 21.81 -6.12 16.71
C MET A 109 22.79 -4.95 16.75
N ALA A 110 22.94 -4.09 15.73
CA ALA A 110 23.83 -2.93 15.85
C ALA A 110 23.07 -1.59 16.04
N PRO A 111 23.52 -0.73 16.98
CA PRO A 111 23.02 0.63 17.07
C PRO A 111 23.20 1.37 15.73
N ARG A 112 22.11 2.00 15.23
CA ARG A 112 22.00 2.71 13.93
C ARG A 112 21.81 1.85 12.68
N ASP A 113 21.50 0.56 12.79
CA ASP A 113 21.22 -0.27 11.61
C ASP A 113 20.02 0.24 10.79
N GLU A 114 18.96 0.71 11.44
CA GLU A 114 17.78 1.28 10.77
C GLU A 114 18.14 2.50 9.90
N GLN A 115 18.95 3.41 10.44
CA GLN A 115 19.42 4.59 9.73
C GLN A 115 20.30 4.20 8.53
N ARG A 116 21.21 3.24 8.72
CA ARG A 116 22.09 2.77 7.65
C ARG A 116 21.31 2.12 6.51
N ARG A 117 20.30 1.31 6.82
CA ARG A 117 19.42 0.67 5.82
C ARG A 117 18.60 1.72 5.06
N TRP A 118 18.06 2.71 5.77
CA TRP A 118 17.33 3.81 5.15
C TRP A 118 18.21 4.60 4.16
N GLU A 119 19.46 4.89 4.55
CA GLU A 119 20.45 5.54 3.68
C GLU A 119 20.83 4.67 2.49
N GLU A 120 21.10 3.37 2.70
CA GLU A 120 21.45 2.41 1.65
C GLU A 120 20.33 2.25 0.61
N ASP A 121 19.07 2.13 1.05
CA ASP A 121 17.91 2.01 0.16
C ASP A 121 17.70 3.28 -0.67
N HIS A 122 17.85 4.46 -0.07
CA HIS A 122 17.73 5.74 -0.77
C HIS A 122 18.88 5.96 -1.75
N ILE A 123 20.12 5.67 -1.34
CA ILE A 123 21.31 5.79 -2.20
C ILE A 123 21.22 4.77 -3.34
N GLY A 124 20.79 3.54 -3.08
CA GLY A 124 20.62 2.49 -4.08
C GLY A 124 19.51 2.79 -5.09
N ALA A 125 18.44 3.48 -4.67
CA ALA A 125 17.39 3.96 -5.55
C ALA A 125 17.85 5.13 -6.43
N ALA A 126 18.69 6.02 -5.90
CA ALA A 126 19.24 7.17 -6.63
C ALA A 126 20.39 6.78 -7.59
N ALA A 127 21.17 5.75 -7.25
CA ALA A 127 22.32 5.32 -8.03
C ALA A 127 21.92 4.50 -9.26
N LEU A 128 21.77 5.18 -10.40
CA LEU A 128 21.62 4.53 -11.71
C LEU A 128 22.98 4.01 -12.21
N ARG A 129 23.17 2.69 -12.21
CA ARG A 129 24.33 2.03 -12.79
C ARG A 129 24.06 1.70 -14.27
N PHE A 130 24.96 2.13 -15.14
CA PHE A 130 24.91 1.87 -16.58
C PHE A 130 26.07 0.95 -17.00
N GLY A 131 25.82 0.07 -17.98
CA GLY A 131 26.81 -0.86 -18.53
C GLY A 131 26.55 -2.34 -18.21
N ALA A 132 27.32 -3.22 -18.86
CA ALA A 132 27.23 -4.66 -18.66
C ALA A 132 27.75 -5.08 -17.28
N ARG A 133 27.15 -6.13 -16.70
CA ARG A 133 27.47 -6.61 -15.34
C ARG A 133 28.93 -7.04 -15.17
N ASP A 134 29.59 -7.40 -16.27
CA ASP A 134 30.98 -7.84 -16.35
C ASP A 134 31.95 -6.76 -16.88
N ALA A 135 31.48 -5.51 -17.08
CA ALA A 135 32.31 -4.43 -17.63
C ALA A 135 33.59 -4.16 -16.81
N ASN A 136 33.50 -4.25 -15.48
CA ASN A 136 34.66 -4.11 -14.58
C ASN A 136 35.66 -5.27 -14.69
N GLN A 137 35.23 -6.47 -15.12
CA GLN A 137 36.12 -7.62 -15.33
C GLN A 137 36.80 -7.54 -16.69
N ARG A 138 36.07 -7.10 -17.73
CA ARG A 138 36.60 -6.96 -19.10
C ARG A 138 37.51 -5.75 -19.26
N HIS A 139 37.23 -4.67 -18.55
CA HIS A 139 37.99 -3.43 -18.59
C HIS A 139 38.30 -2.97 -17.17
N PRO A 140 39.42 -3.41 -16.57
CA PRO A 140 39.85 -2.86 -15.29
C PRO A 140 40.02 -1.34 -15.46
N ARG A 141 39.36 -0.58 -14.58
CA ARG A 141 39.44 0.89 -14.62
C ARG A 141 40.91 1.29 -14.48
N LYS A 142 41.39 2.15 -15.37
CA LYS A 142 42.71 2.77 -15.22
C LYS A 142 42.66 3.61 -13.94
N ASN A 143 43.60 3.38 -13.03
CA ASN A 143 43.77 4.19 -11.83
C ASN A 143 44.33 5.54 -12.29
N TYR A 144 43.47 6.57 -12.27
CA TYR A 144 43.92 7.95 -12.44
C TYR A 144 44.08 8.55 -11.06
N GLU A 145 45.25 9.14 -10.82
CA GLU A 145 45.49 9.97 -9.66
C GLU A 145 44.98 11.37 -9.98
N TYR A 146 44.05 11.88 -9.17
CA TYR A 146 43.59 13.26 -9.30
C TYR A 146 44.67 14.16 -8.69
N VAL A 147 45.35 14.92 -9.54
CA VAL A 147 46.19 16.04 -9.10
C VAL A 147 45.29 17.26 -9.05
N LEU A 148 44.81 17.59 -7.85
CA LEU A 148 44.07 18.83 -7.60
C LEU A 148 45.09 19.85 -7.11
N GLU A 149 45.10 21.03 -7.73
CA GLU A 149 45.85 22.17 -7.21
C GLU A 149 45.12 22.70 -5.95
N ASP A 150 45.86 23.13 -4.94
CA ASP A 150 45.30 23.58 -3.65
C ASP A 150 44.25 24.69 -3.79
N ASP A 151 44.30 25.46 -4.89
CA ASP A 151 43.40 26.56 -5.19
C ASP A 151 42.03 26.11 -5.73
N GLU A 152 41.91 24.87 -6.22
CA GLU A 152 40.65 24.27 -6.72
C GLU A 152 39.93 23.44 -5.64
N MET A 153 40.59 23.21 -4.50
CA MET A 153 40.06 22.44 -3.38
C MET A 153 39.09 23.28 -2.55
N ILE A 154 37.86 22.80 -2.38
CA ILE A 154 36.85 23.53 -1.61
C ILE A 154 37.25 23.55 -0.13
N GLN A 155 37.46 24.76 0.40
CA GLN A 155 38.02 25.01 1.74
C GLN A 155 37.30 24.31 2.90
N PHE A 156 36.01 24.00 2.78
CA PHE A 156 35.26 23.34 3.86
C PHE A 156 35.70 21.88 4.11
N VAL A 157 36.29 21.20 3.11
CA VAL A 157 36.69 19.79 3.23
C VAL A 157 37.98 19.65 4.06
N ASN A 158 38.91 20.61 3.94
CA ASN A 158 40.19 20.60 4.67
C ASN A 158 40.03 20.81 6.18
N ALA A 159 38.96 21.49 6.62
CA ALA A 159 38.71 21.75 8.04
C ALA A 159 38.40 20.49 8.87
N VAL A 160 38.05 19.38 8.21
CA VAL A 160 37.68 18.11 8.88
C VAL A 160 38.89 17.19 9.08
N GLN A 161 39.97 17.36 8.32
CA GLN A 161 41.14 16.46 8.34
C GLN A 161 42.25 16.86 9.33
N MET A 162 42.12 17.95 10.08
CA MET A 162 43.06 18.24 11.17
C MET A 162 42.64 17.51 12.46
N ARG A 163 43.17 16.29 12.63
CA ARG A 163 43.46 15.66 13.93
C ARG A 163 44.77 14.89 13.85
#